data_AF-A0A3B8NU55-F1
#
_entry.id   AF-A0A3B8NU55-F1
#
_cell.length_a   1.000
_cell.length_b   1.000
_cell.length_c   1.000
_cell.angle_alpha   90.00
_cell.angle_beta   90.00
_cell.angle_gamma   90.00
#
_symmetry.space_group_name_H-M   'P 1'
#
loop_
_entity.id
_entity.type
_entity.pdbx_description
1 polymer ?
#
loop_
_entity_poly.entity_id
_entity_poly.type
_entity_poly.pdbx_seq_one_letter_code
_entity_poly.pdbx_strand_id
1 'polypeptide(L)'
;MQRCNGLAETEEDHQLAQDLEDLFSNAEATVAQLLDLHDQTETNLREYLTKRDELMRILTQEVLVPVHLQMMEAKDAVHAIDSQTNKVTLLLLLVGLSFVCGGALLVYKRISHPVNVLVAATNKVAEGDLSVRVDATSNDEIGLLGSAFNEMISNREQAEAALVLSEEQQRHLADQNAVNATIGRILTSTLDLEDVYSAFTQEVRKVIRFDWLAVSILDRNQEKQRVDYVSDQFVPYLRRGTTLDLEKTFVGAVSKRRDCIVETFKDQDAIEGKYPTVSPIAAAGFHSVLGVPLFSRDRVIGVLVFAPVEEMPYSESETTVARAVADQVAGAIANAQIFAERQEAQTELLRAHDELENLVLERTLELEKTWDIAEEAAKSQFLANMSHEPRTSLNAVIGYSELLIDEATEDGNTAIVPDLDRIIASGRHLLTLVNDILDLARVEAGKMELLIEDFAVSSMIEEVEAISETLIQRNRNELTVDWSNEVGDMHTDHRNDTQRRPKSVPTLHPGRLINRPQIRRKRIGPQPLPQLQPDDGWDDFPGHRLGDGINLRVGLAHPHRWAGGGCSRSER
;
A
#
# COMPACT_ATOMS: atom_id res chain seq x y z
N MET A 1 165.30 107.88 -7.59
CA MET A 1 165.13 109.32 -7.29
C MET A 1 166.27 109.88 -6.42
N GLN A 2 166.10 110.20 -5.12
CA GLN A 2 167.06 111.04 -4.36
C GLN A 2 168.56 110.65 -4.35
N ARG A 3 168.93 109.40 -4.70
CA ARG A 3 170.34 108.97 -4.82
C ARG A 3 170.93 109.01 -6.23
N CYS A 4 170.11 109.05 -7.28
CA CYS A 4 170.61 108.94 -8.67
C CYS A 4 171.11 110.28 -9.22
N ASN A 5 170.38 111.38 -8.94
CA ASN A 5 170.73 112.72 -9.44
C ASN A 5 172.06 113.28 -8.88
N GLY A 6 172.69 112.61 -7.91
CA GLY A 6 173.99 113.00 -7.35
C GLY A 6 175.21 112.29 -7.96
N LEU A 7 175.00 111.36 -8.90
CA LEU A 7 176.06 110.50 -9.47
C LEU A 7 176.04 110.41 -11.00
N ALA A 8 175.09 111.07 -11.66
CA ALA A 8 175.02 111.13 -13.11
C ALA A 8 176.07 112.11 -13.65
N GLU A 9 177.25 111.60 -14.02
CA GLU A 9 178.33 112.38 -14.63
C GLU A 9 178.29 112.31 -16.18
N THR A 10 177.44 111.46 -16.76
CA THR A 10 177.32 111.29 -18.21
C THR A 10 175.88 111.47 -18.72
N GLU A 11 175.76 111.77 -20.01
CA GLU A 11 174.48 112.00 -20.69
C GLU A 11 173.61 110.73 -20.74
N GLU A 12 174.22 109.54 -20.73
CA GLU A 12 173.53 108.24 -20.60
C GLU A 12 172.91 108.05 -19.19
N ASP A 13 173.55 108.54 -18.13
CA ASP A 13 173.04 108.43 -16.75
C ASP A 13 171.76 109.28 -16.54
N HIS A 14 171.66 110.43 -17.22
CA HIS A 14 170.44 111.24 -17.21
C HIS A 14 169.29 110.57 -17.98
N GLN A 15 169.56 109.93 -19.12
CA GLN A 15 168.54 109.18 -19.85
C GLN A 15 168.02 107.99 -19.03
N LEU A 16 168.91 107.22 -18.39
CA LEU A 16 168.52 106.10 -17.53
C LEU A 16 167.71 106.56 -16.30
N ALA A 17 167.98 107.76 -15.78
CA ALA A 17 167.21 108.35 -14.69
C ALA A 17 165.78 108.73 -15.13
N GLN A 18 165.61 109.28 -16.34
CA GLN A 18 164.29 109.57 -16.91
C GLN A 18 163.49 108.30 -17.22
N ASP A 19 164.12 107.30 -17.85
CA ASP A 19 163.46 106.02 -18.16
C ASP A 19 162.96 105.31 -16.87
N LEU A 20 163.70 105.43 -15.76
CA LEU A 20 163.26 104.97 -14.44
C LEU A 20 162.12 105.81 -13.83
N GLU A 21 162.13 107.12 -14.03
CA GLU A 21 161.06 108.02 -13.55
C GLU A 21 159.73 107.71 -14.26
N ASP A 22 159.76 107.51 -15.59
CA ASP A 22 158.60 107.09 -16.39
C ASP A 22 158.08 105.69 -16.01
N LEU A 23 158.98 104.75 -15.69
CA LEU A 23 158.59 103.41 -15.23
C LEU A 23 157.91 103.44 -13.86
N PHE A 24 158.42 104.22 -12.91
CA PHE A 24 157.80 104.38 -11.59
C PHE A 24 156.45 105.10 -11.67
N SER A 25 156.34 106.15 -12.49
CA SER A 25 155.08 106.87 -12.72
C SER A 25 153.99 105.96 -13.30
N ASN A 26 154.33 105.12 -14.28
CA ASN A 26 153.41 104.12 -14.84
C ASN A 26 152.99 103.03 -13.82
N ALA A 27 153.92 102.58 -12.96
CA ALA A 27 153.62 101.61 -11.91
C ALA A 27 152.65 102.19 -10.86
N GLU A 28 152.87 103.44 -10.44
CA GLU A 28 152.01 104.15 -9.49
C GLU A 28 150.59 104.39 -10.06
N ALA A 29 150.50 104.80 -11.33
CA ALA A 29 149.22 104.93 -12.04
C ALA A 29 148.45 103.59 -12.14
N THR A 30 149.15 102.47 -12.36
CA THR A 30 148.54 101.13 -12.45
C THR A 30 148.02 100.65 -11.09
N VAL A 31 148.76 100.91 -10.01
CA VAL A 31 148.32 100.59 -8.63
C VAL A 31 147.09 101.41 -8.25
N ALA A 32 147.04 102.70 -8.62
CA ALA A 32 145.87 103.54 -8.39
C ALA A 32 144.60 103.01 -9.09
N GLN A 33 144.70 102.56 -10.34
CA GLN A 33 143.56 101.95 -11.06
C GLN A 33 143.09 100.64 -10.43
N LEU A 34 144.00 99.80 -9.93
CA LEU A 34 143.63 98.54 -9.25
C LEU A 34 142.94 98.78 -7.90
N LEU A 35 143.33 99.84 -7.18
CA LEU A 35 142.67 100.24 -5.94
C LEU A 35 141.25 100.80 -6.20
N ASP A 36 141.08 101.66 -7.21
CA ASP A 36 139.76 102.19 -7.61
C ASP A 36 138.80 101.06 -8.03
N LEU A 37 139.30 100.09 -8.81
CA LEU A 37 138.49 98.92 -9.22
C LEU A 37 138.11 98.04 -8.02
N HIS A 38 138.99 97.88 -7.03
CA HIS A 38 138.70 97.13 -5.80
C HIS A 38 137.58 97.80 -5.00
N ASP A 39 137.68 99.11 -4.78
CA ASP A 39 136.70 99.90 -4.02
C ASP A 39 135.32 99.92 -4.71
N GLN A 40 135.30 100.00 -6.06
CA GLN A 40 134.07 99.80 -6.84
C GLN A 40 133.47 98.40 -6.65
N THR A 41 134.27 97.34 -6.67
CA THR A 41 133.74 95.98 -6.44
C THR A 41 133.22 95.77 -5.01
N GLU A 42 133.87 96.33 -3.99
CA GLU A 42 133.37 96.21 -2.62
C GLU A 42 132.04 96.99 -2.44
N THR A 43 131.94 98.17 -3.05
CA THR A 43 130.73 98.99 -3.03
C THR A 43 129.55 98.29 -3.71
N ASN A 44 129.77 97.74 -4.91
CA ASN A 44 128.74 96.97 -5.64
C ASN A 44 128.29 95.72 -4.87
N LEU A 45 129.21 95.03 -4.18
CA LEU A 45 128.88 93.85 -3.38
C LEU A 45 128.03 94.23 -2.14
N ARG A 46 128.35 95.34 -1.47
CA ARG A 46 127.55 95.87 -0.35
C ARG A 46 126.14 96.27 -0.82
N GLU A 47 125.99 96.89 -1.99
CA GLU A 47 124.67 97.21 -2.56
C GLU A 47 123.85 95.94 -2.86
N TYR A 48 124.47 94.91 -3.46
CA TYR A 48 123.80 93.63 -3.74
C TYR A 48 123.35 92.91 -2.46
N LEU A 49 124.21 92.85 -1.44
CA LEU A 49 123.86 92.24 -0.15
C LEU A 49 122.71 92.99 0.55
N THR A 50 122.71 94.32 0.48
CA THR A 50 121.63 95.15 1.03
C THR A 50 120.30 94.86 0.32
N LYS A 51 120.30 94.82 -1.03
CA LYS A 51 119.10 94.47 -1.81
C LYS A 51 118.62 93.04 -1.55
N ARG A 52 119.53 92.08 -1.37
CA ARG A 52 119.19 90.70 -0.99
C ARG A 52 118.48 90.65 0.36
N ASP A 53 118.99 91.36 1.36
CA ASP A 53 118.44 91.32 2.71
C ASP A 53 117.09 92.06 2.78
N GLU A 54 116.91 93.11 1.99
CA GLU A 54 115.60 93.75 1.76
C GLU A 54 114.60 92.80 1.08
N LEU A 55 115.01 92.08 0.02
CA LEU A 55 114.19 91.08 -0.66
C LEU A 55 113.79 89.92 0.28
N MET A 56 114.71 89.45 1.12
CA MET A 56 114.44 88.43 2.14
C MET A 56 113.49 88.95 3.21
N ARG A 57 113.59 90.22 3.60
CA ARG A 57 112.65 90.85 4.55
C ARG A 57 111.23 90.92 3.97
N ILE A 58 111.09 91.35 2.71
CA ILE A 58 109.79 91.39 2.01
C ILE A 58 109.22 89.98 1.88
N LEU A 59 110.02 89.02 1.39
CA LEU A 59 109.57 87.63 1.19
C LEU A 59 109.10 86.98 2.51
N THR A 60 109.77 87.25 3.62
CA THR A 60 109.41 86.68 4.93
C THR A 60 108.26 87.42 5.61
N GLN A 61 108.32 88.75 5.75
CA GLN A 61 107.31 89.53 6.48
C GLN A 61 106.05 89.81 5.67
N GLU A 62 106.17 90.17 4.38
CA GLU A 62 105.06 90.66 3.56
C GLU A 62 104.40 89.57 2.71
N VAL A 63 105.08 88.44 2.50
CA VAL A 63 104.53 87.31 1.71
C VAL A 63 104.32 86.07 2.59
N LEU A 64 105.38 85.48 3.15
CA LEU A 64 105.30 84.15 3.74
C LEU A 64 104.42 84.10 5.01
N VAL A 65 104.56 85.08 5.90
CA VAL A 65 103.73 85.19 7.12
C VAL A 65 102.24 85.39 6.82
N PRO A 66 101.80 86.38 6.03
CA PRO A 66 100.37 86.56 5.74
C PRO A 66 99.77 85.41 4.92
N VAL A 67 100.51 84.79 3.99
CA VAL A 67 100.04 83.60 3.28
C VAL A 67 99.83 82.42 4.25
N HIS A 68 100.74 82.21 5.20
CA HIS A 68 100.59 81.15 6.19
C HIS A 68 99.40 81.41 7.14
N LEU A 69 99.19 82.67 7.55
CA LEU A 69 98.06 83.06 8.38
C LEU A 69 96.72 82.85 7.65
N GLN A 70 96.60 83.32 6.41
CA GLN A 70 95.41 83.09 5.57
C GLN A 70 95.13 81.60 5.35
N MET A 71 96.18 80.78 5.16
CA MET A 71 96.01 79.34 4.97
C MET A 71 95.61 78.61 6.27
N MET A 72 95.95 79.15 7.44
CA MET A 72 95.47 78.68 8.74
C MET A 72 94.00 79.07 8.97
N GLU A 73 93.65 80.33 8.74
CA GLU A 73 92.25 80.82 8.82
C GLU A 73 91.32 80.05 7.88
N ALA A 74 91.76 79.78 6.64
CA ALA A 74 91.02 78.97 5.68
C ALA A 74 90.80 77.53 6.18
N LYS A 75 91.81 76.93 6.83
CA LYS A 75 91.70 75.57 7.38
C LYS A 75 90.73 75.51 8.56
N ASP A 76 90.78 76.48 9.46
CA ASP A 76 89.86 76.56 10.60
C ASP A 76 88.42 76.83 10.14
N ALA A 77 88.23 77.65 9.10
CA ALA A 77 86.93 77.86 8.46
C ALA A 77 86.35 76.56 7.86
N VAL A 78 87.18 75.77 7.16
CA VAL A 78 86.77 74.45 6.63
C VAL A 78 86.39 73.49 7.75
N HIS A 79 87.19 73.39 8.82
CA HIS A 79 86.86 72.55 9.97
C HIS A 79 85.57 72.99 10.70
N ALA A 80 85.30 74.30 10.76
CA ALA A 80 84.04 74.82 11.29
C ALA A 80 82.83 74.43 10.41
N ILE A 81 82.96 74.51 9.09
CA ILE A 81 81.93 74.09 8.12
C ILE A 81 81.67 72.57 8.21
N ASP A 82 82.71 71.74 8.28
CA ASP A 82 82.58 70.28 8.46
C ASP A 82 81.89 69.95 9.79
N SER A 83 82.24 70.64 10.88
CA SER A 83 81.60 70.44 12.20
C SER A 83 80.11 70.78 12.17
N GLN A 84 79.72 71.86 11.48
CA GLN A 84 78.30 72.22 11.32
C GLN A 84 77.58 71.24 10.40
N THR A 85 78.19 70.86 9.28
CA THR A 85 77.62 69.91 8.31
C THR A 85 77.35 68.56 8.96
N ASN A 86 78.32 68.01 9.71
CA ASN A 86 78.16 66.76 10.45
C ASN A 86 77.05 66.83 11.51
N LYS A 87 76.91 67.95 12.23
CA LYS A 87 75.82 68.16 13.20
C LYS A 87 74.45 68.19 12.52
N VAL A 88 74.33 68.91 11.39
CA VAL A 88 73.10 68.96 10.60
C VAL A 88 72.75 67.58 10.02
N THR A 89 73.72 66.84 9.48
CA THR A 89 73.50 65.48 8.98
C THR A 89 73.05 64.52 10.09
N LEU A 90 73.68 64.57 11.27
CA LEU A 90 73.26 63.77 12.42
C LEU A 90 71.83 64.13 12.86
N LEU A 91 71.49 65.42 12.92
CA LEU A 91 70.14 65.89 13.25
C LEU A 91 69.10 65.34 12.27
N LEU A 92 69.37 65.42 10.96
CA LEU A 92 68.48 64.90 9.91
C LEU A 92 68.29 63.39 10.01
N LEU A 93 69.35 62.63 10.30
CA LEU A 93 69.26 61.18 10.54
C LEU A 93 68.43 60.84 11.78
N LEU A 94 68.60 61.58 12.88
CA LEU A 94 67.81 61.38 14.11
C LEU A 94 66.32 61.73 13.90
N VAL A 95 66.01 62.80 13.18
CA VAL A 95 64.63 63.17 12.81
C VAL A 95 64.02 62.10 11.90
N GLY A 96 64.76 61.63 10.89
CA GLY A 96 64.32 60.54 10.01
C GLY A 96 64.03 59.25 10.77
N LEU A 97 64.94 58.82 11.66
CA LEU A 97 64.76 57.64 12.50
C LEU A 97 63.56 57.79 13.44
N SER A 98 63.38 58.95 14.06
CA SER A 98 62.23 59.26 14.91
C SER A 98 60.91 59.17 14.14
N PHE A 99 60.87 59.67 12.89
CA PHE A 99 59.69 59.58 12.03
C PHE A 99 59.37 58.13 11.62
N VAL A 100 60.39 57.32 11.29
CA VAL A 100 60.22 55.89 10.99
C VAL A 100 59.72 55.12 12.21
N CYS A 101 60.33 55.32 13.39
CA CYS A 101 59.90 54.67 14.63
C CYS A 101 58.48 55.11 15.05
N GLY A 102 58.15 56.40 14.90
CA GLY A 102 56.81 56.93 15.16
C GLY A 102 55.75 56.35 14.20
N GLY A 103 56.07 56.28 12.91
CA GLY A 103 55.21 55.66 11.90
C GLY A 103 54.98 54.17 12.15
N ALA A 104 56.04 53.42 12.49
CA ALA A 104 55.93 52.01 12.85
C ALA A 104 55.07 51.79 14.10
N LEU A 105 55.22 52.61 15.13
CA LEU A 105 54.38 52.57 16.33
C LEU A 105 52.91 52.93 16.05
N LEU A 106 52.66 53.88 15.15
CA LEU A 106 51.30 54.23 14.72
C LEU A 106 50.64 53.09 13.95
N VAL A 107 51.31 52.49 12.96
CA VAL A 107 50.80 51.33 12.21
C VAL A 107 50.56 50.15 13.14
N TYR A 108 51.49 49.87 14.06
CA TYR A 108 51.34 48.82 15.05
C TYR A 108 50.10 49.03 15.94
N LYS A 109 49.91 50.24 16.48
CA LYS A 109 48.77 50.54 17.38
C LYS A 109 47.42 50.66 16.66
N ARG A 110 47.38 51.24 15.46
CA ARG A 110 46.14 51.50 14.71
C ARG A 110 45.67 50.30 13.89
N ILE A 111 46.59 49.45 13.41
CA ILE A 111 46.27 48.41 12.43
C ILE A 111 46.70 47.03 12.96
N SER A 112 47.99 46.80 13.17
CA SER A 112 48.50 45.44 13.43
C SER A 112 47.99 44.84 14.73
N HIS A 113 47.92 45.61 15.81
CA HIS A 113 47.47 45.11 17.10
C HIS A 113 45.95 44.78 17.13
N PRO A 114 45.04 45.67 16.70
CA PRO A 114 43.62 45.33 16.56
C PRO A 114 43.34 44.11 15.66
N VAL A 115 44.01 43.99 14.51
CA VAL A 115 43.86 42.84 13.60
C VAL A 115 44.30 41.55 14.28
N ASN A 116 45.43 41.55 14.99
CA ASN A 116 45.89 40.36 15.73
C ASN A 116 44.92 39.95 16.86
N VAL A 117 44.28 40.92 17.53
CA VAL A 117 43.24 40.63 18.54
C VAL A 117 42.02 39.97 17.89
N LEU A 118 41.56 40.45 16.74
CA LEU A 118 40.44 39.87 16.00
C LEU A 118 40.76 38.44 15.50
N VAL A 119 41.97 38.19 15.00
CA VAL A 119 42.44 36.85 14.60
C VAL A 119 42.44 35.89 15.80
N ALA A 120 42.98 36.33 16.96
CA ALA A 120 42.99 35.52 18.17
C ALA A 120 41.56 35.21 18.67
N ALA A 121 40.64 36.18 18.59
CA ALA A 121 39.23 35.97 18.92
C ALA A 121 38.54 35.00 17.95
N THR A 122 38.84 35.09 16.66
CA THR A 122 38.28 34.20 15.62
C THR A 122 38.70 32.75 15.83
N ASN A 123 39.96 32.52 16.21
CA ASN A 123 40.46 31.18 16.54
C ASN A 123 39.73 30.59 17.76
N LYS A 124 39.50 31.38 18.82
CA LYS A 124 38.72 30.92 19.99
C LYS A 124 37.27 30.55 19.64
N VAL A 125 36.62 31.32 18.78
CA VAL A 125 35.28 30.99 18.26
C VAL A 125 35.30 29.67 17.47
N ALA A 126 36.36 29.41 16.68
CA ALA A 126 36.55 28.14 15.99
C ALA A 126 36.83 26.95 16.93
N GLU A 127 37.42 27.21 18.10
CA GLU A 127 37.59 26.24 19.20
C GLU A 127 36.29 26.02 20.03
N GLY A 128 35.22 26.78 19.76
CA GLY A 128 33.91 26.67 20.40
C GLY A 128 33.63 27.69 21.52
N ASP A 129 34.56 28.60 21.82
CA ASP A 129 34.35 29.66 22.82
C ASP A 129 33.58 30.84 22.22
N LEU A 130 32.24 30.76 22.28
CA LEU A 130 31.33 31.84 21.90
C LEU A 130 31.21 32.95 22.96
N SER A 131 31.93 32.90 24.10
CA SER A 131 31.88 33.97 25.11
C SER A 131 32.76 35.17 24.74
N VAL A 132 33.69 34.99 23.81
CA VAL A 132 34.64 36.02 23.38
C VAL A 132 33.90 37.19 22.74
N ARG A 133 34.34 38.42 23.08
CA ARG A 133 33.95 39.66 22.41
C ARG A 133 35.20 40.48 22.12
N VAL A 134 35.20 41.21 21.01
CA VAL A 134 36.30 42.10 20.60
C VAL A 134 35.89 43.54 20.87
N ASP A 135 36.81 44.35 21.39
CA ASP A 135 36.54 45.77 21.63
C ASP A 135 36.46 46.54 20.31
N ALA A 136 35.30 47.15 20.05
CA ALA A 136 34.96 47.81 18.79
C ALA A 136 34.98 49.36 18.93
N THR A 137 35.90 49.88 19.75
CA THR A 137 36.01 51.32 20.08
C THR A 137 36.63 52.19 18.98
N SER A 138 37.19 51.60 17.92
CA SER A 138 37.70 52.37 16.78
C SER A 138 36.55 52.86 15.88
N ASN A 139 36.70 54.04 15.29
CA ASN A 139 35.67 54.67 14.45
C ASN A 139 36.03 54.57 12.95
N ASP A 140 36.57 53.41 12.56
CA ASP A 140 37.09 53.07 11.23
C ASP A 140 36.63 51.65 10.81
N GLU A 141 37.11 51.15 9.67
CA GLU A 141 36.75 49.84 9.13
C GLU A 141 37.09 48.67 10.08
N ILE A 142 38.11 48.85 10.94
CA ILE A 142 38.50 47.83 11.93
C ILE A 142 37.49 47.79 13.08
N GLY A 143 36.99 48.95 13.51
CA GLY A 143 35.88 49.04 14.46
C GLY A 143 34.61 48.38 13.94
N LEU A 144 34.24 48.66 12.68
CA LEU A 144 33.09 48.04 12.01
C LEU A 144 33.24 46.51 11.91
N LEU A 145 34.44 46.01 11.63
CA LEU A 145 34.72 44.58 11.59
C LEU A 145 34.60 43.94 12.99
N GLY A 146 35.03 44.64 14.04
CA GLY A 146 34.84 44.22 15.43
C GLY A 146 33.38 44.15 15.86
N SER A 147 32.54 45.12 15.46
CA SER A 147 31.10 45.08 15.75
C SER A 147 30.38 43.98 14.98
N ALA A 148 30.66 43.80 13.68
CA ALA A 148 30.10 42.72 12.88
C ALA A 148 30.50 41.32 13.39
N PHE A 149 31.73 41.17 13.89
CA PHE A 149 32.21 39.94 14.53
C PHE A 149 31.42 39.63 15.82
N ASN A 150 31.20 40.64 16.68
CA ASN A 150 30.39 40.48 17.89
C ASN A 150 28.92 40.14 17.58
N GLU A 151 28.35 40.74 16.54
CA GLU A 151 26.98 40.45 16.08
C GLU A 151 26.85 39.00 15.56
N MET A 152 27.81 38.55 14.74
CA MET A 152 27.87 37.16 14.27
C MET A 152 27.88 36.15 15.42
N ILE A 153 28.66 36.40 16.49
CA ILE A 153 28.70 35.52 17.66
C ILE A 153 27.35 35.53 18.40
N SER A 154 26.76 36.72 18.62
CA SER A 154 25.43 36.83 19.26
C SER A 154 24.35 36.05 18.49
N ASN A 155 24.35 36.13 17.16
CA ASN A 155 23.43 35.38 16.32
C ASN A 155 23.70 33.85 16.38
N ARG A 156 24.97 33.43 16.48
CA ARG A 156 25.37 32.02 16.64
C ARG A 156 24.93 31.46 18.00
N GLU A 157 25.14 32.21 19.07
CA GLU A 157 24.75 31.87 20.45
C GLU A 157 23.22 31.72 20.57
N GLN A 158 22.45 32.64 19.97
CA GLN A 158 20.98 32.53 19.88
C GLN A 158 20.52 31.32 19.06
N ALA A 159 21.21 31.00 17.95
CA ALA A 159 20.89 29.84 17.13
C ALA A 159 21.13 28.51 17.86
N GLU A 160 22.17 28.40 18.69
CA GLU A 160 22.40 27.20 19.52
C GLU A 160 21.36 27.06 20.61
N ALA A 161 21.03 28.15 21.33
CA ALA A 161 19.97 28.13 22.33
C ALA A 161 18.61 27.72 21.74
N ALA A 162 18.28 28.23 20.54
CA ALA A 162 17.06 27.85 19.82
C ALA A 162 17.08 26.40 19.34
N LEU A 163 18.23 25.88 18.89
CA LEU A 163 18.37 24.49 18.47
C LEU A 163 18.19 23.52 19.64
N VAL A 164 18.84 23.77 20.78
CA VAL A 164 18.71 22.94 21.99
C VAL A 164 17.26 22.89 22.46
N LEU A 165 16.57 24.05 22.54
CA LEU A 165 15.16 24.11 22.90
C LEU A 165 14.27 23.32 21.92
N SER A 166 14.58 23.37 20.62
CA SER A 166 13.85 22.60 19.59
C SER A 166 14.10 21.10 19.70
N GLU A 167 15.32 20.66 19.99
CA GLU A 167 15.63 19.23 20.22
C GLU A 167 14.93 18.69 21.47
N GLU A 168 14.93 19.44 22.59
CA GLU A 168 14.21 19.07 23.81
C GLU A 168 12.70 18.96 23.54
N GLN A 169 12.12 19.93 22.82
CA GLN A 169 10.71 19.90 22.45
C GLN A 169 10.38 18.72 21.52
N GLN A 170 11.24 18.39 20.56
CA GLN A 170 11.07 17.21 19.70
C GLN A 170 11.16 15.89 20.48
N ARG A 171 12.11 15.75 21.41
CA ARG A 171 12.20 14.57 22.29
C ARG A 171 10.96 14.42 23.15
N HIS A 172 10.48 15.50 23.76
CA HIS A 172 9.31 15.47 24.62
C HIS A 172 8.02 15.09 23.85
N LEU A 173 7.90 15.52 22.59
CA LEU A 173 6.83 15.10 21.67
C LEU A 173 7.00 13.63 21.23
N ALA A 174 8.23 13.18 20.99
CA ALA A 174 8.51 11.79 20.62
C ALA A 174 8.18 10.81 21.76
N ASP A 175 8.52 11.14 23.00
CA ASP A 175 8.19 10.32 24.18
C ASP A 175 6.68 10.26 24.41
N GLN A 176 5.96 11.38 24.28
CA GLN A 176 4.49 11.40 24.31
C GLN A 176 3.88 10.50 23.22
N ASN A 177 4.40 10.58 22.00
CA ASN A 177 3.95 9.73 20.89
C ASN A 177 4.30 8.25 21.11
N ALA A 178 5.42 7.93 21.75
CA ALA A 178 5.82 6.55 22.07
C ALA A 178 4.92 5.91 23.15
N VAL A 179 4.50 6.68 24.15
CA VAL A 179 3.49 6.26 25.15
C VAL A 179 2.16 6.00 24.46
N ASN A 180 1.68 6.93 23.63
CA ASN A 180 0.44 6.76 22.85
C ASN A 180 0.50 5.55 21.90
N ALA A 181 1.62 5.31 21.21
CA ALA A 181 1.80 4.15 20.33
C ALA A 181 1.93 2.80 21.08
N THR A 182 2.18 2.83 22.39
CA THR A 182 2.24 1.63 23.24
C THR A 182 0.87 1.29 23.80
N ILE A 183 0.17 2.28 24.36
CA ILE A 183 -1.23 2.14 24.83
C ILE A 183 -2.13 1.69 23.67
N GLY A 184 -2.05 2.35 22.52
CA GLY A 184 -2.86 2.02 21.33
C GLY A 184 -2.67 0.59 20.80
N ARG A 185 -1.46 0.00 20.90
CA ARG A 185 -1.20 -1.40 20.46
C ARG A 185 -1.79 -2.44 21.39
N ILE A 186 -1.70 -2.23 22.71
CA ILE A 186 -2.23 -3.17 23.70
C ILE A 186 -3.77 -3.18 23.62
N LEU A 187 -4.39 -2.00 23.52
CA LEU A 187 -5.85 -1.87 23.47
C LEU A 187 -6.48 -2.32 22.14
N THR A 188 -5.72 -2.43 21.05
CA THR A 188 -6.22 -2.98 19.76
C THR A 188 -6.01 -4.48 19.60
N SER A 189 -5.20 -5.13 20.45
CA SER A 189 -4.93 -6.58 20.33
C SER A 189 -5.94 -7.49 21.03
N THR A 190 -6.75 -6.95 21.95
CA THR A 190 -7.67 -7.76 22.74
C THR A 190 -9.12 -7.51 22.34
N LEU A 191 -9.83 -8.60 22.00
CA LEU A 191 -11.24 -8.57 21.60
C LEU A 191 -12.21 -8.63 22.78
N ASP A 192 -11.73 -8.98 23.98
CA ASP A 192 -12.51 -8.94 25.21
C ASP A 192 -12.43 -7.56 25.86
N LEU A 193 -13.59 -6.92 26.06
CA LEU A 193 -13.71 -5.63 26.72
C LEU A 193 -13.15 -5.66 28.15
N GLU A 194 -13.27 -6.78 28.88
CA GLU A 194 -12.85 -6.89 30.27
C GLU A 194 -11.31 -6.84 30.41
N ASP A 195 -10.61 -7.54 29.53
CA ASP A 195 -9.15 -7.48 29.42
C ASP A 195 -8.68 -6.09 28.95
N VAL A 196 -9.40 -5.48 27.98
CA VAL A 196 -9.13 -4.10 27.52
C VAL A 196 -9.22 -3.12 28.70
N TYR A 197 -10.28 -3.18 29.51
CA TYR A 197 -10.45 -2.31 30.68
C TYR A 197 -9.41 -2.58 31.79
N SER A 198 -9.03 -3.84 32.00
CA SER A 198 -8.00 -4.23 32.98
C SER A 198 -6.62 -3.68 32.60
N ALA A 199 -6.16 -3.96 31.37
CA ALA A 199 -4.87 -3.47 30.86
C ALA A 199 -4.81 -1.94 30.82
N PHE A 200 -5.90 -1.30 30.36
CA PHE A 200 -6.10 0.14 30.40
C PHE A 200 -5.89 0.72 31.81
N THR A 201 -6.56 0.16 32.82
CA THR A 201 -6.53 0.68 34.19
C THR A 201 -5.12 0.60 34.80
N GLN A 202 -4.35 -0.45 34.46
CA GLN A 202 -2.95 -0.55 34.89
C GLN A 202 -2.04 0.50 34.24
N GLU A 203 -2.20 0.78 32.95
CA GLU A 203 -1.37 1.79 32.26
C GLU A 203 -1.70 3.22 32.74
N VAL A 204 -2.98 3.57 32.88
CA VAL A 204 -3.36 4.93 33.27
C VAL A 204 -2.98 5.26 34.71
N ARG A 205 -2.96 4.26 35.61
CA ARG A 205 -2.50 4.44 37.01
C ARG A 205 -1.04 4.93 37.11
N LYS A 206 -0.25 4.83 36.02
CA LYS A 206 1.12 5.36 35.94
C LYS A 206 1.19 6.86 35.59
N VAL A 207 0.12 7.43 35.03
CA VAL A 207 0.14 8.79 34.43
C VAL A 207 -0.91 9.72 35.05
N ILE A 208 -2.02 9.18 35.54
CA ILE A 208 -3.10 9.92 36.19
C ILE A 208 -3.33 9.35 37.58
N ARG A 209 -3.42 10.22 38.57
CA ARG A 209 -3.72 9.84 39.95
C ARG A 209 -5.22 9.58 40.11
N PHE A 210 -5.57 8.35 40.49
CA PHE A 210 -6.91 7.95 40.87
C PHE A 210 -6.83 6.76 41.82
N ASP A 211 -7.82 6.65 42.70
CA ASP A 211 -8.01 5.49 43.57
C ASP A 211 -9.08 4.58 42.99
N TRP A 212 -10.16 5.18 42.49
CA TRP A 212 -11.24 4.52 41.76
C TRP A 212 -11.39 5.05 40.33
N LEU A 213 -11.71 4.12 39.43
CA LEU A 213 -11.99 4.36 38.01
C LEU A 213 -13.28 3.64 37.61
N ALA A 214 -14.08 4.26 36.76
CA ALA A 214 -15.22 3.63 36.11
C ALA A 214 -15.33 4.02 34.63
N VAL A 215 -15.89 3.11 33.83
CA VAL A 215 -16.29 3.38 32.44
C VAL A 215 -17.80 3.22 32.34
N SER A 216 -18.48 4.31 32.01
CA SER A 216 -19.91 4.32 31.67
C SER A 216 -20.08 4.40 30.17
N ILE A 217 -20.85 3.48 29.58
CA ILE A 217 -21.25 3.51 28.17
C ILE A 217 -22.66 4.11 28.05
N LEU A 218 -22.88 4.93 27.03
CA LEU A 218 -24.17 5.54 26.74
C LEU A 218 -24.95 4.67 25.75
N ASP A 219 -26.27 4.62 25.90
CA ASP A 219 -27.14 3.95 24.93
C ASP A 219 -27.22 4.71 23.58
N ARG A 220 -27.88 4.08 22.59
CA ARG A 220 -28.02 4.65 21.24
C ARG A 220 -28.82 5.97 21.20
N ASN A 221 -29.57 6.31 22.24
CA ASN A 221 -30.33 7.56 22.35
C ASN A 221 -29.65 8.64 23.22
N GLN A 222 -28.61 8.29 23.98
CA GLN A 222 -28.06 9.09 25.10
C GLN A 222 -29.14 9.42 26.17
N GLU A 223 -30.05 8.49 26.41
CA GLU A 223 -31.07 8.59 27.47
C GLU A 223 -30.61 7.88 28.74
N LYS A 224 -29.79 6.83 28.61
CA LYS A 224 -29.28 6.03 29.73
C LYS A 224 -27.77 5.82 29.63
N GLN A 225 -27.15 5.67 30.79
CA GLN A 225 -25.80 5.12 30.93
C GLN A 225 -25.86 3.71 31.53
N ARG A 226 -24.95 2.85 31.11
CA ARG A 226 -24.61 1.56 31.75
C ARG A 226 -23.18 1.61 32.24
N VAL A 227 -22.96 1.32 33.51
CA VAL A 227 -21.62 1.14 34.07
C VAL A 227 -21.07 -0.18 33.54
N ASP A 228 -20.05 -0.11 32.68
CA ASP A 228 -19.52 -1.25 31.93
C ASP A 228 -18.25 -1.83 32.59
N TYR A 229 -17.53 -0.98 33.31
CA TYR A 229 -16.37 -1.34 34.13
C TYR A 229 -16.26 -0.48 35.39
N VAL A 230 -15.75 -1.07 36.46
CA VAL A 230 -15.28 -0.39 37.69
C VAL A 230 -13.99 -1.05 38.16
N SER A 231 -13.04 -0.26 38.64
CA SER A 231 -11.83 -0.76 39.32
C SER A 231 -12.15 -1.36 40.69
N ASP A 232 -11.21 -2.12 41.27
CA ASP A 232 -11.38 -3.00 42.44
C ASP A 232 -11.96 -2.36 43.73
N GLN A 233 -11.98 -1.03 43.87
CA GLN A 233 -12.54 -0.39 45.05
C GLN A 233 -14.08 -0.31 45.00
N PHE A 234 -14.71 -0.86 46.04
CA PHE A 234 -16.17 -0.98 46.11
C PHE A 234 -16.86 0.37 46.34
N VAL A 235 -17.74 0.74 45.40
CA VAL A 235 -18.68 1.86 45.54
C VAL A 235 -20.11 1.31 45.66
N PRO A 236 -20.88 1.67 46.72
CA PRO A 236 -22.28 1.27 46.83
C PRO A 236 -23.10 1.65 45.60
N TYR A 237 -24.00 0.76 45.16
CA TYR A 237 -24.93 0.94 44.03
C TYR A 237 -24.30 1.14 42.63
N LEU A 238 -23.05 1.57 42.51
CA LEU A 238 -22.30 1.68 41.26
C LEU A 238 -21.44 0.42 41.03
N ARG A 239 -22.03 -0.58 40.37
CA ARG A 239 -21.38 -1.83 39.96
C ARG A 239 -21.46 -2.01 38.45
N ARG A 240 -20.61 -2.87 37.89
CA ARG A 240 -20.77 -3.33 36.50
C ARG A 240 -22.19 -3.84 36.26
N GLY A 241 -22.82 -3.40 35.17
CA GLY A 241 -24.22 -3.66 34.84
C GLY A 241 -25.23 -2.66 35.41
N THR A 242 -24.87 -1.81 36.40
CA THR A 242 -25.76 -0.76 36.89
C THR A 242 -26.16 0.16 35.73
N THR A 243 -27.46 0.32 35.51
CA THR A 243 -28.02 1.20 34.47
C THR A 243 -28.76 2.35 35.14
N LEU A 244 -28.52 3.57 34.68
CA LEU A 244 -29.09 4.81 35.24
C LEU A 244 -29.59 5.69 34.10
N ASP A 245 -30.72 6.37 34.30
CA ASP A 245 -31.14 7.45 33.42
C ASP A 245 -30.06 8.55 33.41
N LEU A 246 -29.75 9.11 32.25
CA LEU A 246 -28.62 10.01 32.08
C LEU A 246 -28.89 11.41 32.67
N GLU A 247 -30.16 11.78 32.84
CA GLU A 247 -30.55 13.08 33.39
C GLU A 247 -30.07 13.24 34.84
N LYS A 248 -29.56 14.44 35.16
CA LYS A 248 -29.01 14.81 36.49
C LYS A 248 -27.84 13.92 36.96
N THR A 249 -27.25 13.11 36.10
CA THR A 249 -26.03 12.35 36.43
C THR A 249 -24.77 13.14 36.07
N PHE A 250 -23.66 12.86 36.75
CA PHE A 250 -22.36 13.46 36.43
C PHE A 250 -21.90 13.08 35.01
N VAL A 251 -22.03 11.80 34.65
CA VAL A 251 -21.78 11.28 33.30
C VAL A 251 -22.64 11.99 32.24
N GLY A 252 -23.91 12.27 32.56
CA GLY A 252 -24.80 13.05 31.69
C GLY A 252 -24.37 14.51 31.53
N ALA A 253 -23.84 15.15 32.58
CA ALA A 253 -23.28 16.49 32.48
C ALA A 253 -22.03 16.53 31.58
N VAL A 254 -21.11 15.57 31.73
CA VAL A 254 -19.92 15.42 30.88
C VAL A 254 -20.32 15.20 29.43
N SER A 255 -21.25 14.27 29.18
CA SER A 255 -21.77 13.99 27.82
C SER A 255 -22.42 15.22 27.17
N LYS A 256 -23.22 15.98 27.92
CA LYS A 256 -23.85 17.22 27.42
C LYS A 256 -22.85 18.34 27.18
N ARG A 257 -21.82 18.47 28.02
CA ARG A 257 -20.74 19.46 27.86
C ARG A 257 -19.82 19.12 26.69
N ARG A 258 -19.66 17.82 26.36
CA ARG A 258 -18.71 17.29 25.36
C ARG A 258 -17.25 17.70 25.64
N ASP A 259 -16.93 17.88 26.92
CA ASP A 259 -15.61 18.29 27.41
C ASP A 259 -15.41 17.76 28.84
N CYS A 260 -14.18 17.77 29.32
CA CYS A 260 -13.85 17.30 30.66
C CYS A 260 -14.58 18.13 31.74
N ILE A 261 -15.05 17.46 32.79
CA ILE A 261 -15.56 18.12 34.01
C ILE A 261 -14.75 17.63 35.20
N VAL A 262 -14.24 18.57 35.99
CA VAL A 262 -13.65 18.34 37.30
C VAL A 262 -14.59 18.95 38.35
N GLU A 263 -14.94 18.19 39.38
CA GLU A 263 -15.66 18.68 40.56
C GLU A 263 -14.95 18.17 41.83
N THR A 264 -14.87 19.01 42.86
CA THR A 264 -14.34 18.67 44.18
C THR A 264 -15.44 18.84 45.22
N PHE A 265 -15.59 17.87 46.12
CA PHE A 265 -16.68 17.79 47.09
C PHE A 265 -16.11 17.91 48.50
N LYS A 266 -16.60 18.91 49.25
CA LYS A 266 -16.24 19.15 50.65
C LYS A 266 -17.30 18.66 51.64
N ASP A 267 -18.56 18.64 51.20
CA ASP A 267 -19.71 18.14 51.94
C ASP A 267 -20.55 17.27 50.99
N GLN A 268 -21.05 16.15 51.51
CA GLN A 268 -21.82 15.16 50.75
C GLN A 268 -23.12 15.78 50.19
N ASP A 269 -23.80 16.60 50.98
CA ASP A 269 -25.08 17.25 50.65
C ASP A 269 -24.97 18.26 49.49
N ALA A 270 -23.81 18.90 49.32
CA ALA A 270 -23.64 20.00 48.36
C ALA A 270 -23.67 19.53 46.89
N ILE A 271 -23.29 18.28 46.63
CA ILE A 271 -23.30 17.70 45.28
C ILE A 271 -24.50 16.79 45.04
N GLU A 272 -25.09 16.18 46.06
CA GLU A 272 -26.24 15.28 45.89
C GLU A 272 -27.42 15.96 45.16
N GLY A 273 -27.67 17.25 45.42
CA GLY A 273 -28.68 18.04 44.68
C GLY A 273 -28.34 18.38 43.22
N LYS A 274 -27.06 18.29 42.81
CA LYS A 274 -26.58 18.57 41.44
C LYS A 274 -26.43 17.27 40.65
N TYR A 275 -25.80 16.27 41.27
CA TYR A 275 -25.50 14.96 40.71
C TYR A 275 -25.73 13.84 41.75
N PRO A 276 -26.94 13.25 41.84
CA PRO A 276 -27.20 12.14 42.76
C PRO A 276 -26.27 10.94 42.58
N THR A 277 -25.73 10.75 41.36
CA THR A 277 -24.75 9.67 41.07
C THR A 277 -23.36 9.89 41.66
N VAL A 278 -23.05 11.09 42.18
CA VAL A 278 -21.78 11.36 42.88
C VAL A 278 -21.93 11.11 44.38
N SER A 279 -23.15 11.12 44.94
CA SER A 279 -23.36 10.82 46.37
C SER A 279 -22.78 9.45 46.78
N PRO A 280 -22.95 8.34 46.04
CA PRO A 280 -22.29 7.07 46.38
C PRO A 280 -20.75 7.11 46.30
N ILE A 281 -20.20 7.94 45.40
CA ILE A 281 -18.75 8.15 45.25
C ILE A 281 -18.21 8.94 46.45
N ALA A 282 -18.88 10.03 46.83
CA ALA A 282 -18.55 10.79 48.04
C ALA A 282 -18.70 9.94 49.32
N ALA A 283 -19.78 9.15 49.43
CA ALA A 283 -20.02 8.23 50.54
C ALA A 283 -18.97 7.11 50.66
N ALA A 284 -18.27 6.78 49.57
CA ALA A 284 -17.16 5.82 49.56
C ALA A 284 -15.81 6.45 49.98
N GLY A 285 -15.78 7.75 50.32
CA GLY A 285 -14.60 8.46 50.82
C GLY A 285 -13.75 9.13 49.73
N PHE A 286 -14.24 9.23 48.49
CA PHE A 286 -13.61 10.04 47.46
C PHE A 286 -14.04 11.51 47.59
N HIS A 287 -13.13 12.45 47.29
CA HIS A 287 -13.39 13.89 47.48
C HIS A 287 -13.28 14.71 46.19
N SER A 288 -12.95 14.09 45.06
CA SER A 288 -12.96 14.74 43.74
C SER A 288 -13.36 13.77 42.64
N VAL A 289 -13.77 14.29 41.50
CA VAL A 289 -14.09 13.50 40.31
C VAL A 289 -13.66 14.22 39.05
N LEU A 290 -13.06 13.47 38.12
CA LEU A 290 -12.82 13.89 36.74
C LEU A 290 -13.61 12.98 35.81
N GLY A 291 -14.49 13.58 35.01
CA GLY A 291 -15.21 12.89 33.94
C GLY A 291 -14.68 13.33 32.59
N VAL A 292 -14.28 12.35 31.77
CA VAL A 292 -13.72 12.55 30.43
C VAL A 292 -14.64 11.89 29.40
N PRO A 293 -15.14 12.61 28.38
CA PRO A 293 -15.96 12.02 27.34
C PRO A 293 -15.14 11.05 26.46
N LEU A 294 -15.74 9.90 26.14
CA LEU A 294 -15.21 8.93 25.17
C LEU A 294 -15.87 9.19 23.81
N PHE A 295 -15.07 9.56 22.80
CA PHE A 295 -15.56 9.91 21.46
C PHE A 295 -15.39 8.79 20.43
N SER A 296 -16.43 8.57 19.62
CA SER A 296 -16.32 7.82 18.37
C SER A 296 -17.18 8.48 17.29
N ARG A 297 -16.58 8.74 16.12
CA ARG A 297 -17.24 9.40 14.96
C ARG A 297 -18.01 10.68 15.35
N ASP A 298 -17.35 11.58 16.10
CA ASP A 298 -17.90 12.85 16.62
C ASP A 298 -19.11 12.73 17.56
N ARG A 299 -19.34 11.53 18.12
CA ARG A 299 -20.37 11.25 19.13
C ARG A 299 -19.73 10.80 20.43
N VAL A 300 -20.27 11.27 21.56
CA VAL A 300 -19.93 10.70 22.88
C VAL A 300 -20.59 9.31 22.99
N ILE A 301 -19.76 8.27 23.10
CA ILE A 301 -20.20 6.87 23.29
C ILE A 301 -20.17 6.44 24.76
N GLY A 302 -19.47 7.20 25.60
CA GLY A 302 -19.29 6.89 27.01
C GLY A 302 -18.61 8.02 27.76
N VAL A 303 -18.41 7.83 29.06
CA VAL A 303 -17.61 8.70 29.91
C VAL A 303 -16.72 7.82 30.78
N LEU A 304 -15.44 8.17 30.78
CA LEU A 304 -14.43 7.64 31.67
C LEU A 304 -14.38 8.52 32.92
N VAL A 305 -14.49 7.91 34.11
CA VAL A 305 -14.58 8.61 35.39
C VAL A 305 -13.41 8.21 36.28
N PHE A 306 -12.71 9.20 36.82
CA PHE A 306 -11.65 9.05 37.81
C PHE A 306 -12.06 9.71 39.12
N ALA A 307 -11.83 9.05 40.26
CA ALA A 307 -12.06 9.61 41.58
C ALA A 307 -10.86 9.30 42.51
N PRO A 308 -10.19 10.32 43.08
CA PRO A 308 -9.20 10.14 44.13
C PRO A 308 -9.81 10.34 45.53
N VAL A 309 -9.17 9.73 46.52
CA VAL A 309 -9.52 9.89 47.95
C VAL A 309 -9.14 11.28 48.46
N GLU A 310 -8.12 11.93 47.90
CA GLU A 310 -7.68 13.27 48.32
C GLU A 310 -8.54 14.40 47.70
N GLU A 311 -8.74 15.51 48.44
CA GLU A 311 -9.25 16.76 47.88
C GLU A 311 -8.22 17.36 46.91
N MET A 312 -8.33 17.05 45.61
CA MET A 312 -7.44 17.59 44.58
C MET A 312 -8.19 18.00 43.31
N PRO A 313 -8.12 19.28 42.90
CA PRO A 313 -8.49 19.67 41.54
C PRO A 313 -7.43 19.15 40.57
N TYR A 314 -7.84 18.32 39.60
CA TYR A 314 -6.98 17.88 38.50
C TYR A 314 -6.45 19.08 37.70
N SER A 315 -5.15 19.07 37.41
CA SER A 315 -4.50 20.12 36.61
C SER A 315 -4.89 20.08 35.12
N GLU A 316 -4.66 21.17 34.38
CA GLU A 316 -4.82 21.18 32.91
C GLU A 316 -3.93 20.13 32.22
N SER A 317 -2.75 19.85 32.78
CA SER A 317 -1.87 18.79 32.29
C SER A 317 -2.49 17.40 32.48
N GLU A 318 -2.98 17.09 33.70
CA GLU A 318 -3.63 15.81 33.98
C GLU A 318 -4.91 15.61 33.14
N THR A 319 -5.73 16.65 32.96
CA THR A 319 -6.93 16.57 32.10
C THR A 319 -6.61 16.46 30.61
N THR A 320 -5.49 17.03 30.15
CA THR A 320 -4.99 16.84 28.77
C THR A 320 -4.54 15.40 28.53
N VAL A 321 -3.78 14.83 29.47
CA VAL A 321 -3.41 13.40 29.45
C VAL A 321 -4.66 12.52 29.49
N ALA A 322 -5.62 12.82 30.38
CA ALA A 322 -6.86 12.06 30.50
C ALA A 322 -7.67 12.02 29.21
N ARG A 323 -7.68 13.12 28.44
CA ARG A 323 -8.33 13.20 27.13
C ARG A 323 -7.61 12.34 26.08
N ALA A 324 -6.29 12.46 25.95
CA ALA A 324 -5.50 11.66 25.00
C ALA A 324 -5.57 10.15 25.30
N VAL A 325 -5.74 9.79 26.57
CA VAL A 325 -6.00 8.43 27.05
C VAL A 325 -7.43 7.98 26.70
N ALA A 326 -8.43 8.82 26.95
CA ALA A 326 -9.83 8.54 26.64
C ALA A 326 -10.07 8.33 25.14
N ASP A 327 -9.41 9.09 24.26
CA ASP A 327 -9.54 8.94 22.80
C ASP A 327 -9.07 7.56 22.32
N GLN A 328 -8.00 7.01 22.90
CA GLN A 328 -7.51 5.66 22.57
C GLN A 328 -8.45 4.55 23.05
N VAL A 329 -8.97 4.71 24.26
CA VAL A 329 -9.93 3.78 24.89
C VAL A 329 -11.25 3.76 24.13
N ALA A 330 -11.75 4.93 23.72
CA ALA A 330 -13.00 5.05 22.96
C ALA A 330 -12.92 4.29 21.62
N GLY A 331 -11.76 4.32 20.96
CA GLY A 331 -11.50 3.53 19.76
C GLY A 331 -11.53 2.02 20.02
N ALA A 332 -10.88 1.55 21.10
CA ALA A 332 -10.86 0.13 21.47
C ALA A 332 -12.26 -0.40 21.84
N ILE A 333 -12.99 0.34 22.69
CA ILE A 333 -14.37 0.01 23.08
C ILE A 333 -15.29 -0.05 21.85
N ALA A 334 -15.22 0.95 20.96
CA ALA A 334 -16.05 0.98 19.77
C ALA A 334 -15.76 -0.21 18.84
N ASN A 335 -14.49 -0.59 18.68
CA ASN A 335 -14.10 -1.76 17.89
C ASN A 335 -14.62 -3.08 18.50
N ALA A 336 -14.46 -3.26 19.81
CA ALA A 336 -14.93 -4.47 20.50
C ALA A 336 -16.47 -4.57 20.50
N GLN A 337 -17.19 -3.45 20.66
CA GLN A 337 -18.65 -3.40 20.52
C GLN A 337 -19.10 -3.77 19.09
N ILE A 338 -18.47 -3.22 18.05
CA ILE A 338 -18.79 -3.57 16.65
C ILE A 338 -18.49 -5.05 16.36
N PHE A 339 -17.43 -5.60 16.96
CA PHE A 339 -17.11 -7.01 16.83
C PHE A 339 -18.17 -7.89 17.52
N ALA A 340 -18.61 -7.54 18.73
CA ALA A 340 -19.68 -8.24 19.44
C ALA A 340 -21.02 -8.19 18.69
N GLU A 341 -21.49 -7.01 18.27
CA GLU A 341 -22.72 -6.86 17.47
C GLU A 341 -22.67 -7.71 16.19
N ARG A 342 -21.50 -7.77 15.52
CA ARG A 342 -21.31 -8.60 14.34
C ARG A 342 -21.37 -10.10 14.66
N GLN A 343 -20.78 -10.54 15.76
CA GLN A 343 -20.76 -11.95 16.16
C GLN A 343 -22.16 -12.44 16.57
N GLU A 344 -22.94 -11.61 17.26
CA GLU A 344 -24.34 -11.87 17.58
C GLU A 344 -25.19 -11.98 16.31
N ALA A 345 -25.11 -10.99 15.42
CA ALA A 345 -25.85 -10.99 14.15
C ALA A 345 -25.49 -12.18 13.24
N GLN A 346 -24.21 -12.60 13.23
CA GLN A 346 -23.79 -13.79 12.50
C GLN A 346 -24.36 -15.08 13.12
N THR A 347 -24.50 -15.14 14.44
CA THR A 347 -25.08 -16.30 15.14
C THR A 347 -26.60 -16.37 14.93
N GLU A 348 -27.29 -15.24 14.92
CA GLU A 348 -28.71 -15.14 14.59
C GLU A 348 -28.99 -15.52 13.13
N LEU A 349 -28.16 -15.04 12.19
CA LEU A 349 -28.28 -15.39 10.77
C LEU A 349 -28.09 -16.89 10.52
N LEU A 350 -27.15 -17.54 11.20
CA LEU A 350 -26.95 -19.00 11.10
C LEU A 350 -28.17 -19.77 11.60
N ARG A 351 -28.75 -19.37 12.76
CA ARG A 351 -30.01 -19.98 13.26
C ARG A 351 -31.17 -19.82 12.28
N ALA A 352 -31.37 -18.61 11.76
CA ALA A 352 -32.43 -18.35 10.78
C ALA A 352 -32.22 -19.12 9.47
N HIS A 353 -30.97 -19.41 9.09
CA HIS A 353 -30.65 -20.24 7.94
C HIS A 353 -31.01 -21.71 8.18
N ASP A 354 -30.57 -22.28 9.31
CA ASP A 354 -30.88 -23.66 9.70
C ASP A 354 -32.40 -23.88 9.84
N GLU A 355 -33.13 -22.93 10.44
CA GLU A 355 -34.59 -22.98 10.56
C GLU A 355 -35.28 -22.95 9.18
N LEU A 356 -34.80 -22.11 8.27
CA LEU A 356 -35.33 -22.01 6.91
C LEU A 356 -35.04 -23.27 6.08
N GLU A 357 -33.84 -23.85 6.19
CA GLU A 357 -33.47 -25.08 5.48
C GLU A 357 -34.35 -26.27 5.93
N ASN A 358 -34.57 -26.42 7.24
CA ASN A 358 -35.47 -27.44 7.78
C ASN A 358 -36.92 -27.24 7.30
N LEU A 359 -37.44 -26.01 7.30
CA LEU A 359 -38.80 -25.70 6.82
C LEU A 359 -38.94 -25.95 5.31
N VAL A 360 -37.93 -25.62 4.51
CA VAL A 360 -37.92 -25.91 3.06
C VAL A 360 -37.93 -27.42 2.83
N LEU A 361 -37.15 -28.20 3.60
CA LEU A 361 -37.16 -29.66 3.49
C LEU A 361 -38.53 -30.26 3.86
N GLU A 362 -39.12 -29.84 4.98
CA GLU A 362 -40.45 -30.29 5.42
C GLU A 362 -41.52 -29.99 4.37
N ARG A 363 -41.57 -28.76 3.87
CA ARG A 363 -42.55 -28.36 2.83
C ARG A 363 -42.31 -29.05 1.49
N THR A 364 -41.05 -29.32 1.12
CA THR A 364 -40.75 -30.09 -0.09
C THR A 364 -41.31 -31.51 0.02
N LEU A 365 -41.10 -32.18 1.16
CA LEU A 365 -41.61 -33.53 1.41
C LEU A 365 -43.15 -33.59 1.55
N GLU A 366 -43.80 -32.52 2.02
CA GLU A 366 -45.27 -32.41 2.03
C GLU A 366 -45.84 -32.20 0.62
N LEU A 367 -45.21 -31.34 -0.18
CA LEU A 367 -45.60 -31.10 -1.57
C LEU A 367 -45.43 -32.35 -2.44
N GLU A 368 -44.33 -33.09 -2.29
CA GLU A 368 -44.10 -34.35 -3.01
C GLU A 368 -45.19 -35.39 -2.70
N LYS A 369 -45.50 -35.62 -1.41
CA LYS A 369 -46.58 -36.54 -0.99
C LYS A 369 -47.96 -36.14 -1.49
N THR A 370 -48.28 -34.84 -1.44
CA THR A 370 -49.58 -34.34 -1.91
C THR A 370 -49.69 -34.37 -3.44
N TRP A 371 -48.57 -34.19 -4.14
CA TRP A 371 -48.48 -34.35 -5.58
C TRP A 371 -48.75 -35.80 -6.00
N ASP A 372 -48.05 -36.78 -5.41
CA ASP A 372 -48.20 -38.20 -5.75
C ASP A 372 -49.66 -38.68 -5.61
N ILE A 373 -50.31 -38.33 -4.50
CA ILE A 373 -51.72 -38.67 -4.23
C ILE A 373 -52.65 -37.98 -5.25
N ALA A 374 -52.40 -36.71 -5.58
CA ALA A 374 -53.20 -35.98 -6.57
C ALA A 374 -53.02 -36.55 -7.98
N GLU A 375 -51.81 -36.97 -8.35
CA GLU A 375 -51.49 -37.57 -9.64
C GLU A 375 -52.16 -38.95 -9.79
N GLU A 376 -52.08 -39.82 -8.77
CA GLU A 376 -52.75 -41.14 -8.79
C GLU A 376 -54.28 -41.01 -8.84
N ALA A 377 -54.85 -40.07 -8.07
CA ALA A 377 -56.28 -39.78 -8.08
C ALA A 377 -56.75 -39.24 -9.44
N ALA A 378 -56.00 -38.30 -10.04
CA ALA A 378 -56.31 -37.75 -11.36
C ALA A 378 -56.26 -38.81 -12.47
N LYS A 379 -55.23 -39.67 -12.47
CA LYS A 379 -55.14 -40.83 -13.37
C LYS A 379 -56.34 -41.77 -13.20
N SER A 380 -56.65 -42.14 -11.96
CA SER A 380 -57.76 -43.06 -11.66
C SER A 380 -59.13 -42.51 -12.09
N GLN A 381 -59.39 -41.22 -11.84
CA GLN A 381 -60.63 -40.56 -12.23
C GLN A 381 -60.77 -40.45 -13.76
N PHE A 382 -59.69 -40.12 -14.45
CA PHE A 382 -59.67 -40.07 -15.92
C PHE A 382 -60.03 -41.42 -16.53
N LEU A 383 -59.42 -42.51 -16.05
CA LEU A 383 -59.68 -43.87 -16.53
C LEU A 383 -61.11 -44.34 -16.24
N ALA A 384 -61.67 -43.99 -15.07
CA ALA A 384 -63.05 -44.31 -14.73
C ALA A 384 -64.05 -43.66 -15.70
N ASN A 385 -63.90 -42.34 -15.94
CA ASN A 385 -64.78 -41.59 -16.85
C ASN A 385 -64.64 -42.10 -18.30
N MET A 386 -63.40 -42.27 -18.79
CA MET A 386 -63.11 -42.76 -20.14
C MET A 386 -63.60 -44.20 -20.39
N SER A 387 -63.86 -45.00 -19.36
CA SER A 387 -64.46 -46.33 -19.54
C SER A 387 -65.95 -46.30 -19.82
N HIS A 388 -66.72 -45.46 -19.12
CA HIS A 388 -68.18 -45.55 -19.13
C HIS A 388 -68.86 -44.59 -20.09
N GLU A 389 -68.38 -43.35 -20.20
CA GLU A 389 -69.03 -42.31 -21.03
C GLU A 389 -68.90 -42.59 -22.54
N PRO A 390 -67.72 -42.96 -23.08
CA PRO A 390 -67.57 -43.26 -24.50
C PRO A 390 -68.30 -44.56 -24.88
N ARG A 391 -68.21 -45.62 -24.06
CA ARG A 391 -68.87 -46.90 -24.33
C ARG A 391 -70.39 -46.74 -24.45
N THR A 392 -71.00 -45.97 -23.55
CA THR A 392 -72.46 -45.79 -23.53
C THR A 392 -72.92 -44.94 -24.73
N SER A 393 -72.21 -43.85 -25.04
CA SER A 393 -72.55 -42.98 -26.17
C SER A 393 -72.29 -43.64 -27.54
N LEU A 394 -71.17 -44.35 -27.71
CA LEU A 394 -70.85 -45.10 -28.93
C LEU A 394 -71.85 -46.26 -29.16
N ASN A 395 -72.19 -47.03 -28.13
CA ASN A 395 -73.17 -48.12 -28.29
C ASN A 395 -74.56 -47.61 -28.67
N ALA A 396 -74.98 -46.45 -28.17
CA ALA A 396 -76.23 -45.82 -28.59
C ALA A 396 -76.16 -45.39 -30.07
N VAL A 397 -75.08 -44.74 -30.51
CA VAL A 397 -74.89 -44.34 -31.92
C VAL A 397 -74.85 -45.55 -32.85
N ILE A 398 -74.15 -46.62 -32.46
CA ILE A 398 -74.12 -47.89 -33.21
C ILE A 398 -75.52 -48.50 -33.31
N GLY A 399 -76.22 -48.68 -32.18
CA GLY A 399 -77.55 -49.28 -32.15
C GLY A 399 -78.60 -48.48 -32.92
N TYR A 400 -78.60 -47.14 -32.82
CA TYR A 400 -79.48 -46.31 -33.66
C TYR A 400 -79.11 -46.40 -35.15
N SER A 401 -77.83 -46.51 -35.49
CA SER A 401 -77.41 -46.68 -36.89
C SER A 401 -77.80 -48.06 -37.44
N GLU A 402 -77.75 -49.11 -36.63
CA GLU A 402 -78.20 -50.46 -36.97
C GLU A 402 -79.72 -50.48 -37.20
N LEU A 403 -80.51 -49.90 -36.29
CA LEU A 403 -81.97 -49.76 -36.47
C LEU A 403 -82.34 -48.94 -37.72
N LEU A 404 -81.59 -47.88 -38.04
CA LEU A 404 -81.80 -47.09 -39.25
C LEU A 404 -81.40 -47.85 -40.54
N ILE A 405 -80.49 -48.84 -40.48
CA ILE A 405 -80.21 -49.74 -41.61
C ILE A 405 -81.40 -50.67 -41.83
N ASP A 406 -81.95 -51.26 -40.76
CA ASP A 406 -83.11 -52.15 -40.85
C ASP A 406 -84.31 -51.41 -41.45
N GLU A 407 -84.68 -50.24 -40.89
CA GLU A 407 -85.77 -49.39 -41.38
C GLU A 407 -85.56 -48.95 -42.85
N ALA A 408 -84.36 -48.47 -43.20
CA ALA A 408 -84.06 -48.08 -44.59
C ALA A 408 -84.03 -49.27 -45.57
N THR A 409 -83.79 -50.49 -45.09
CA THR A 409 -83.84 -51.71 -45.90
C THR A 409 -85.27 -52.19 -46.12
N GLU A 410 -86.13 -52.10 -45.10
CA GLU A 410 -87.57 -52.38 -45.21
C GLU A 410 -88.29 -51.39 -46.15
N ASP A 411 -87.98 -50.09 -46.06
CA ASP A 411 -88.50 -49.04 -46.94
C ASP A 411 -87.90 -49.07 -48.37
N GLY A 412 -86.94 -49.96 -48.65
CA GLY A 412 -86.23 -50.04 -49.93
C GLY A 412 -85.27 -48.88 -50.23
N ASN A 413 -85.07 -47.96 -49.26
CA ASN A 413 -84.19 -46.81 -49.35
C ASN A 413 -82.71 -47.18 -49.11
N THR A 414 -82.20 -48.11 -49.91
CA THR A 414 -80.84 -48.66 -49.81
C THR A 414 -79.70 -47.65 -50.06
N ALA A 415 -80.01 -46.39 -50.41
CA ALA A 415 -79.03 -45.35 -50.70
C ALA A 415 -78.27 -44.85 -49.46
N ILE A 416 -78.89 -44.89 -48.26
CA ILE A 416 -78.28 -44.39 -47.01
C ILE A 416 -77.48 -45.47 -46.25
N VAL A 417 -77.77 -46.74 -46.50
CA VAL A 417 -77.13 -47.89 -45.84
C VAL A 417 -75.59 -47.85 -45.87
N PRO A 418 -74.91 -47.52 -47.00
CA PRO A 418 -73.44 -47.48 -47.05
C PRO A 418 -72.79 -46.42 -46.15
N ASP A 419 -73.52 -45.34 -45.81
CA ASP A 419 -73.03 -44.30 -44.90
C ASP A 419 -73.34 -44.63 -43.43
N LEU A 420 -74.45 -45.31 -43.15
CA LEU A 420 -74.72 -45.90 -41.82
C LEU A 420 -73.71 -47.00 -41.47
N ASP A 421 -73.37 -47.87 -42.43
CA ASP A 421 -72.28 -48.87 -42.30
C ASP A 421 -70.94 -48.22 -41.92
N ARG A 422 -70.62 -47.06 -42.51
CA ARG A 422 -69.41 -46.29 -42.18
C ARG A 422 -69.45 -45.72 -40.77
N ILE A 423 -70.61 -45.25 -40.31
CA ILE A 423 -70.81 -44.76 -38.93
C ILE A 423 -70.61 -45.92 -37.94
N ILE A 424 -71.24 -47.08 -38.19
CA ILE A 424 -71.09 -48.29 -37.37
C ILE A 424 -69.63 -48.76 -37.34
N ALA A 425 -68.98 -48.87 -38.50
CA ALA A 425 -67.57 -49.29 -38.59
C ALA A 425 -66.63 -48.34 -37.83
N SER A 426 -66.87 -47.03 -37.94
CA SER A 426 -66.08 -46.01 -37.23
C SER A 426 -66.34 -46.03 -35.72
N GLY A 427 -67.60 -46.19 -35.30
CA GLY A 427 -67.99 -46.31 -33.89
C GLY A 427 -67.40 -47.56 -33.23
N ARG A 428 -67.46 -48.72 -33.91
CA ARG A 428 -66.83 -49.97 -33.45
C ARG A 428 -65.30 -49.81 -33.35
N HIS A 429 -64.66 -49.15 -34.31
CA HIS A 429 -63.21 -48.90 -34.26
C HIS A 429 -62.79 -47.98 -33.10
N LEU A 430 -63.54 -46.91 -32.84
CA LEU A 430 -63.33 -46.04 -31.67
C LEU A 430 -63.53 -46.80 -30.37
N LEU A 431 -64.52 -47.68 -30.28
CA LEU A 431 -64.75 -48.51 -29.11
C LEU A 431 -63.57 -49.47 -28.84
N THR A 432 -62.99 -50.07 -29.89
CA THR A 432 -61.75 -50.85 -29.77
C THR A 432 -60.60 -50.00 -29.22
N LEU A 433 -60.34 -48.83 -29.80
CA LEU A 433 -59.25 -47.95 -29.34
C LEU A 433 -59.42 -47.48 -27.89
N VAL A 434 -60.65 -47.19 -27.47
CA VAL A 434 -60.95 -46.84 -26.07
C VAL A 434 -60.68 -48.02 -25.15
N ASN A 435 -61.13 -49.24 -25.50
CA ASN A 435 -60.85 -50.43 -24.69
C ASN A 435 -59.35 -50.77 -24.66
N ASP A 436 -58.61 -50.65 -25.76
CA ASP A 436 -57.16 -50.89 -25.81
C ASP A 436 -56.39 -49.94 -24.86
N ILE A 437 -56.77 -48.67 -24.79
CA ILE A 437 -56.18 -47.67 -23.88
C ILE A 437 -56.52 -48.02 -22.41
N LEU A 438 -57.75 -48.46 -22.14
CA LEU A 438 -58.18 -48.85 -20.79
C LEU A 438 -57.49 -50.13 -20.30
N ASP A 439 -57.29 -51.10 -21.20
CA ASP A 439 -56.56 -52.33 -20.90
C ASP A 439 -55.08 -52.03 -20.62
N LEU A 440 -54.44 -51.18 -21.43
CA LEU A 440 -53.07 -50.72 -21.16
C LEU A 440 -52.95 -50.05 -19.78
N ALA A 441 -53.88 -49.15 -19.46
CA ALA A 441 -53.87 -48.45 -18.16
C ALA A 441 -54.18 -49.38 -16.98
N ARG A 442 -54.96 -50.46 -17.18
CA ARG A 442 -55.15 -51.52 -16.18
C ARG A 442 -53.90 -52.36 -15.97
N VAL A 443 -53.11 -52.61 -17.03
CA VAL A 443 -51.80 -53.27 -16.93
C VAL A 443 -50.82 -52.41 -16.15
N GLU A 444 -50.70 -51.11 -16.46
CA GLU A 444 -49.84 -50.18 -15.71
C GLU A 444 -50.23 -50.06 -14.23
N ALA A 445 -51.54 -50.11 -13.94
CA ALA A 445 -52.06 -50.11 -12.57
C ALA A 445 -51.99 -51.48 -11.85
N GLY A 446 -51.50 -52.55 -12.50
CA GLY A 446 -51.46 -53.90 -11.95
C GLY A 446 -52.82 -54.56 -11.70
N LYS A 447 -53.90 -54.03 -12.33
CA LYS A 447 -55.31 -54.42 -12.12
C LYS A 447 -55.88 -55.27 -13.26
N MET A 448 -55.03 -55.87 -14.11
CA MET A 448 -55.46 -56.80 -15.14
C MET A 448 -55.54 -58.23 -14.55
N GLU A 449 -56.76 -58.72 -14.35
CA GLU A 449 -57.03 -60.10 -13.96
C GLU A 449 -57.02 -61.00 -15.21
N LEU A 450 -56.18 -62.04 -15.21
CA LEU A 450 -56.15 -63.07 -16.26
C LEU A 450 -57.04 -64.24 -15.84
N LEU A 451 -58.05 -64.56 -16.67
CA LEU A 451 -58.95 -65.68 -16.43
C LEU A 451 -58.38 -66.96 -17.08
N ILE A 452 -57.42 -67.59 -16.41
CA ILE A 452 -56.82 -68.83 -16.92
C ILE A 452 -57.78 -70.01 -16.68
N GLU A 453 -58.26 -70.63 -17.75
CA GLU A 453 -59.16 -71.79 -17.72
C GLU A 453 -58.69 -72.91 -18.66
N ASP A 454 -59.09 -74.15 -18.35
CA ASP A 454 -58.91 -75.32 -19.22
C ASP A 454 -60.07 -75.41 -20.21
N PHE A 455 -59.77 -75.45 -21.51
CA PHE A 455 -60.78 -75.65 -22.55
C PHE A 455 -60.32 -76.60 -23.66
N ALA A 456 -61.27 -77.34 -24.25
CA ALA A 456 -61.00 -78.26 -25.33
C ALA A 456 -60.60 -77.52 -26.60
N VAL A 457 -59.39 -77.79 -27.12
CA VAL A 457 -58.85 -77.11 -28.29
C VAL A 457 -59.71 -77.37 -29.55
N SER A 458 -60.33 -78.54 -29.64
CA SER A 458 -61.28 -78.86 -30.72
C SER A 458 -62.44 -77.85 -30.78
N SER A 459 -63.05 -77.53 -29.65
CA SER A 459 -64.19 -76.61 -29.58
C SER A 459 -63.80 -75.18 -29.95
N MET A 460 -62.63 -74.71 -29.49
CA MET A 460 -62.11 -73.40 -29.90
C MET A 460 -61.95 -73.30 -31.42
N ILE A 461 -61.42 -74.34 -32.08
CA ILE A 461 -61.17 -74.22 -33.52
C ILE A 461 -62.44 -74.51 -34.34
N GLU A 462 -63.37 -75.35 -33.87
CA GLU A 462 -64.73 -75.45 -34.43
C GLU A 462 -65.44 -74.07 -34.44
N GLU A 463 -65.32 -73.29 -33.35
CA GLU A 463 -65.80 -71.90 -33.31
C GLU A 463 -65.07 -70.99 -34.32
N VAL A 464 -63.75 -71.11 -34.44
CA VAL A 464 -62.95 -70.34 -35.40
C VAL A 464 -63.31 -70.69 -36.85
N GLU A 465 -63.57 -71.95 -37.18
CA GLU A 465 -64.08 -72.37 -38.50
C GLU A 465 -65.44 -71.73 -38.78
N ALA A 466 -66.39 -71.84 -37.84
CA ALA A 466 -67.73 -71.29 -37.99
C ALA A 466 -67.73 -69.76 -38.17
N ILE A 467 -66.93 -69.03 -37.39
CA ILE A 467 -66.77 -67.57 -37.54
C ILE A 467 -66.11 -67.23 -38.89
N SER A 468 -65.12 -68.03 -39.31
CA SER A 468 -64.37 -67.79 -40.56
C SER A 468 -65.18 -68.12 -41.81
N GLU A 469 -66.18 -69.01 -41.74
CA GLU A 469 -66.95 -69.49 -42.89
C GLU A 469 -67.46 -68.34 -43.77
N THR A 470 -68.03 -67.30 -43.16
CA THR A 470 -68.55 -66.13 -43.87
C THR A 470 -67.45 -65.40 -44.67
N LEU A 471 -66.24 -65.28 -44.12
CA LEU A 471 -65.09 -64.66 -44.81
C LEU A 471 -64.48 -65.58 -45.87
N ILE A 472 -64.50 -66.89 -45.65
CA ILE A 472 -64.02 -67.92 -46.59
C ILE A 472 -64.91 -67.91 -47.84
N GLN A 473 -66.23 -68.00 -47.65
CA GLN A 473 -67.22 -67.93 -48.73
C GLN A 473 -67.14 -66.59 -49.49
N ARG A 474 -67.09 -65.45 -48.79
CA ARG A 474 -67.02 -64.12 -49.43
C ARG A 474 -65.78 -63.93 -50.31
N ASN A 475 -64.64 -64.48 -49.88
CA ASN A 475 -63.38 -64.35 -50.61
C ASN A 475 -63.10 -65.52 -51.58
N ARG A 476 -63.99 -66.53 -51.64
CA ARG A 476 -63.85 -67.78 -52.42
C ARG A 476 -62.56 -68.55 -52.12
N ASN A 477 -62.19 -68.59 -50.84
CA ASN A 477 -61.09 -69.43 -50.38
C ASN A 477 -61.62 -70.82 -49.99
N GLU A 478 -60.70 -71.76 -49.83
CA GLU A 478 -60.95 -73.05 -49.17
C GLU A 478 -60.11 -73.06 -47.89
N LEU A 479 -60.74 -73.32 -46.75
CA LEU A 479 -60.05 -73.60 -45.50
C LEU A 479 -60.04 -75.11 -45.32
N THR A 480 -58.83 -75.69 -45.25
CA THR A 480 -58.65 -77.10 -44.90
C THR A 480 -57.98 -77.15 -43.53
N VAL A 481 -58.69 -77.70 -42.56
CA VAL A 481 -58.17 -77.94 -41.21
C VAL A 481 -57.81 -79.42 -41.08
N ASP A 482 -56.60 -79.69 -40.60
CA ASP A 482 -56.01 -81.03 -40.49
C ASP A 482 -55.36 -81.17 -39.11
N TRP A 483 -56.00 -81.94 -38.23
CA TRP A 483 -55.52 -82.29 -36.90
C TRP A 483 -55.79 -83.76 -36.57
N SER A 484 -55.07 -84.30 -35.59
CA SER A 484 -55.42 -85.57 -34.96
C SER A 484 -56.56 -85.38 -33.96
N ASN A 485 -57.44 -86.38 -33.80
CA ASN A 485 -58.58 -86.34 -32.86
C ASN A 485 -58.17 -86.36 -31.36
N GLU A 486 -56.90 -86.10 -31.04
CA GLU A 486 -56.30 -86.14 -29.69
C GLU A 486 -55.52 -84.84 -29.40
N VAL A 487 -56.04 -83.67 -29.82
CA VAL A 487 -55.37 -82.36 -29.59
C VAL A 487 -55.31 -82.00 -28.10
N GLY A 488 -56.27 -82.47 -27.30
CA GLY A 488 -56.36 -82.23 -25.85
C GLY A 488 -56.94 -80.87 -25.46
N ASP A 489 -56.81 -80.56 -24.17
CA ASP A 489 -57.24 -79.30 -23.58
C ASP A 489 -56.07 -78.31 -23.48
N MET A 490 -56.36 -77.00 -23.56
CA MET A 490 -55.38 -75.92 -23.38
C MET A 490 -55.72 -75.07 -22.16
N HIS A 491 -54.69 -74.74 -21.37
CA HIS A 491 -54.78 -73.93 -20.15
C HIS A 491 -54.27 -72.50 -20.41
N THR A 492 -55.17 -71.54 -20.66
CA THR A 492 -54.81 -70.13 -20.94
C THR A 492 -55.99 -69.17 -20.74
N ASP A 493 -55.78 -67.87 -20.97
CA ASP A 493 -56.87 -66.86 -21.03
C ASP A 493 -57.67 -67.03 -22.33
N HIS A 494 -58.73 -67.84 -22.25
CA HIS A 494 -59.63 -68.20 -23.34
C HIS A 494 -60.34 -66.98 -23.96
N ARG A 495 -60.55 -65.88 -23.22
CA ARG A 495 -61.32 -64.72 -23.71
C ARG A 495 -60.55 -63.80 -24.66
N ASN A 496 -59.22 -63.87 -24.68
CA ASN A 496 -58.38 -62.90 -25.38
C ASN A 496 -57.86 -63.39 -26.73
N ASP A 497 -57.76 -64.72 -26.92
CA ASP A 497 -57.14 -65.33 -28.10
C ASP A 497 -58.07 -65.34 -29.33
N THR A 498 -59.40 -65.38 -29.12
CA THR A 498 -60.39 -65.39 -30.21
C THR A 498 -60.68 -64.01 -30.83
N GLN A 499 -60.34 -62.90 -30.15
CA GLN A 499 -60.63 -61.54 -30.62
C GLN A 499 -59.40 -60.68 -30.97
N ARG A 500 -58.19 -61.01 -30.49
CA ARG A 500 -56.98 -60.23 -30.82
C ARG A 500 -56.22 -60.86 -31.99
N ARG A 501 -55.80 -60.03 -32.96
CA ARG A 501 -54.84 -60.48 -33.99
C ARG A 501 -53.52 -60.89 -33.30
N PRO A 502 -53.00 -62.11 -33.49
CA PRO A 502 -51.81 -62.56 -32.78
C PRO A 502 -50.58 -61.75 -33.24
N LYS A 503 -50.08 -60.88 -32.36
CA LYS A 503 -48.77 -60.20 -32.49
C LYS A 503 -47.72 -60.72 -31.50
N SER A 504 -48.12 -61.56 -30.55
CA SER A 504 -47.24 -62.22 -29.57
C SER A 504 -47.24 -63.73 -29.84
N VAL A 505 -46.07 -64.27 -30.17
CA VAL A 505 -45.84 -65.72 -30.14
C VAL A 505 -45.84 -66.15 -28.67
N PRO A 506 -46.65 -67.14 -28.25
CA PRO A 506 -46.61 -67.65 -26.88
C PRO A 506 -45.24 -68.25 -26.58
N THR A 507 -44.55 -67.74 -25.55
CA THR A 507 -43.31 -68.34 -25.04
C THR A 507 -43.61 -69.63 -24.29
N LEU A 508 -43.71 -70.73 -25.03
CA LEU A 508 -43.66 -72.08 -24.47
C LEU A 508 -42.30 -72.33 -23.82
N HIS A 509 -42.29 -72.75 -22.55
CA HIS A 509 -41.11 -73.32 -21.89
C HIS A 509 -41.16 -74.86 -21.92
N PRO A 510 -39.99 -75.53 -21.89
CA PRO A 510 -39.76 -76.61 -22.85
C PRO A 510 -39.98 -78.04 -22.32
N GLY A 511 -40.66 -78.87 -23.12
CA GLY A 511 -40.80 -80.31 -22.86
C GLY A 511 -41.15 -81.13 -24.10
N ARG A 512 -40.16 -81.41 -24.96
CA ARG A 512 -40.22 -82.29 -26.17
C ARG A 512 -41.27 -81.84 -27.24
N LEU A 513 -40.88 -81.35 -28.42
CA LEU A 513 -40.41 -82.17 -29.54
C LEU A 513 -39.82 -81.33 -30.69
N ILE A 514 -39.11 -81.97 -31.61
CA ILE A 514 -38.28 -81.33 -32.65
C ILE A 514 -38.89 -81.54 -34.04
N ASN A 515 -39.23 -80.46 -34.75
CA ASN A 515 -38.77 -80.24 -36.14
C ASN A 515 -39.11 -78.82 -36.63
N ARG A 516 -38.09 -78.11 -37.16
CA ARG A 516 -38.28 -76.83 -37.88
C ARG A 516 -38.56 -77.12 -39.36
N PRO A 517 -39.70 -76.70 -39.95
CA PRO A 517 -39.84 -76.68 -41.40
C PRO A 517 -39.01 -75.53 -42.00
N GLN A 518 -38.03 -75.85 -42.84
CA GLN A 518 -37.40 -74.84 -43.70
C GLN A 518 -38.37 -74.43 -44.81
N ILE A 519 -38.62 -73.13 -44.98
CA ILE A 519 -39.17 -72.60 -46.23
C ILE A 519 -38.05 -71.91 -47.01
N ARG A 520 -37.47 -72.65 -47.96
CA ARG A 520 -36.51 -72.11 -48.93
C ARG A 520 -37.24 -71.29 -49.99
N ARG A 521 -36.96 -69.98 -50.07
CA ARG A 521 -37.25 -69.21 -51.31
C ARG A 521 -36.30 -69.67 -52.41
N LYS A 522 -36.84 -69.99 -53.60
CA LYS A 522 -36.04 -70.23 -54.82
C LYS A 522 -36.37 -69.14 -55.85
N ARG A 523 -35.53 -68.09 -55.92
CA ARG A 523 -35.43 -67.22 -57.10
C ARG A 523 -34.28 -67.71 -57.99
N ILE A 524 -34.35 -67.38 -59.27
CA ILE A 524 -33.40 -67.81 -60.31
C ILE A 524 -32.18 -66.87 -60.30
N GLY A 525 -30.96 -67.43 -60.24
CA GLY A 525 -29.70 -66.71 -60.53
C GLY A 525 -29.06 -65.92 -59.36
N PRO A 526 -27.75 -65.64 -59.42
CA PRO A 526 -26.82 -66.43 -58.60
C PRO A 526 -25.78 -65.67 -57.73
N GLN A 527 -25.51 -66.23 -56.54
CA GLN A 527 -24.20 -66.25 -55.81
C GLN A 527 -23.53 -64.90 -55.36
N PRO A 528 -22.47 -64.90 -54.49
CA PRO A 528 -22.47 -65.44 -53.11
C PRO A 528 -21.59 -64.66 -52.06
N LEU A 529 -21.75 -65.01 -50.75
CA LEU A 529 -20.70 -65.00 -49.67
C LEU A 529 -20.05 -63.66 -49.21
N PRO A 530 -19.32 -63.60 -48.04
CA PRO A 530 -19.25 -64.51 -46.87
C PRO A 530 -19.31 -63.86 -45.45
N GLN A 531 -19.70 -64.67 -44.46
CA GLN A 531 -19.14 -64.90 -43.10
C GLN A 531 -18.56 -63.78 -42.19
N LEU A 532 -18.87 -63.84 -40.89
CA LEU A 532 -17.91 -64.25 -39.83
C LEU A 532 -18.61 -64.66 -38.50
N GLN A 533 -17.82 -65.10 -37.51
CA GLN A 533 -18.15 -66.12 -36.49
C GLN A 533 -18.21 -65.56 -35.01
N PRO A 534 -18.27 -66.36 -33.90
CA PRO A 534 -19.18 -66.06 -32.78
C PRO A 534 -18.48 -66.09 -31.39
N ASP A 535 -18.89 -67.04 -30.53
CA ASP A 535 -18.41 -67.44 -29.19
C ASP A 535 -18.91 -66.52 -28.04
N ASP A 536 -19.52 -67.01 -26.94
CA ASP A 536 -20.08 -68.34 -26.58
C ASP A 536 -21.14 -68.17 -25.45
N GLY A 537 -21.84 -69.14 -24.82
CA GLY A 537 -21.83 -70.62 -24.84
C GLY A 537 -22.97 -71.21 -23.97
N TRP A 538 -23.04 -72.55 -23.81
CA TRP A 538 -24.07 -73.29 -23.02
C TRP A 538 -23.55 -74.67 -22.56
N ASP A 539 -23.98 -75.13 -21.38
CA ASP A 539 -24.09 -76.54 -20.93
C ASP A 539 -25.49 -76.67 -20.26
N ASP A 540 -26.23 -77.80 -20.20
CA ASP A 540 -25.96 -79.21 -20.52
C ASP A 540 -27.29 -79.93 -20.95
N PHE A 541 -27.24 -81.16 -21.49
CA PHE A 541 -28.40 -81.92 -22.05
C PHE A 541 -28.65 -83.26 -21.30
N PRO A 542 -29.88 -83.85 -21.32
CA PRO A 542 -30.06 -85.02 -22.21
C PRO A 542 -31.49 -85.31 -22.75
N GLY A 543 -31.56 -85.64 -24.05
CA GLY A 543 -32.34 -86.74 -24.64
C GLY A 543 -33.86 -86.93 -24.40
N HIS A 544 -34.67 -86.81 -25.47
CA HIS A 544 -35.38 -87.94 -26.11
C HIS A 544 -36.22 -87.46 -27.33
N ARG A 545 -36.29 -88.26 -28.40
CA ARG A 545 -37.09 -88.02 -29.62
C ARG A 545 -38.47 -88.70 -29.57
N LEU A 546 -39.40 -88.24 -30.41
CA LEU A 546 -40.45 -88.95 -31.20
C LEU A 546 -41.79 -88.18 -31.22
N GLY A 547 -42.33 -87.84 -32.40
CA GLY A 547 -43.74 -87.44 -32.59
C GLY A 547 -43.94 -86.19 -33.47
N ASP A 548 -44.63 -86.37 -34.59
CA ASP A 548 -44.86 -85.40 -35.67
C ASP A 548 -45.75 -84.20 -35.31
N GLY A 549 -45.65 -83.11 -36.07
CA GLY A 549 -46.38 -81.86 -35.86
C GLY A 549 -47.19 -81.36 -37.06
N ILE A 550 -48.20 -80.53 -36.77
CA ILE A 550 -49.21 -79.96 -37.68
C ILE A 550 -48.58 -79.19 -38.87
N ASN A 551 -49.11 -79.39 -40.08
CA ASN A 551 -48.68 -78.67 -41.29
C ASN A 551 -49.83 -77.86 -41.92
N LEU A 552 -49.93 -76.56 -41.58
CA LEU A 552 -50.79 -75.63 -42.31
C LEU A 552 -50.20 -75.28 -43.68
N ARG A 553 -50.95 -75.57 -44.77
CA ARG A 553 -50.48 -75.40 -46.14
C ARG A 553 -51.49 -74.64 -47.00
N VAL A 554 -51.27 -73.33 -47.18
CA VAL A 554 -52.09 -72.49 -48.06
C VAL A 554 -51.47 -72.45 -49.46
N GLY A 555 -52.15 -73.02 -50.46
CA GLY A 555 -51.74 -73.02 -51.87
C GLY A 555 -52.59 -72.07 -52.72
N LEU A 556 -51.98 -71.03 -53.28
CA LEU A 556 -52.65 -70.10 -54.21
C LEU A 556 -52.49 -70.57 -55.67
N ALA A 557 -53.60 -70.90 -56.32
CA ALA A 557 -53.67 -71.06 -57.78
C ALA A 557 -54.26 -69.79 -58.41
N HIS A 558 -53.43 -68.95 -59.04
CA HIS A 558 -53.89 -67.75 -59.73
C HIS A 558 -54.36 -68.03 -61.17
N PRO A 559 -55.46 -67.39 -61.63
CA PRO A 559 -55.87 -67.42 -63.03
C PRO A 559 -55.00 -66.48 -63.90
N HIS A 560 -55.20 -66.54 -65.23
CA HIS A 560 -54.39 -65.83 -66.22
C HIS A 560 -54.42 -64.29 -66.13
N ARG A 561 -53.23 -63.71 -66.42
CA ARG A 561 -52.94 -62.34 -66.94
C ARG A 561 -53.11 -61.13 -66.02
N TRP A 562 -51.99 -60.37 -65.92
CA TRP A 562 -51.81 -58.92 -66.20
C TRP A 562 -52.86 -57.91 -65.68
N ALA A 563 -52.50 -56.73 -65.15
CA ALA A 563 -51.19 -56.12 -64.88
C ALA A 563 -51.39 -54.86 -63.99
N GLY A 564 -50.31 -54.34 -63.42
CA GLY A 564 -50.28 -53.09 -62.64
C GLY A 564 -49.46 -53.29 -61.36
N GLY A 565 -48.51 -52.43 -60.98
CA GLY A 565 -48.25 -51.09 -61.51
C GLY A 565 -48.06 -50.13 -60.34
N GLY A 566 -47.06 -50.38 -59.50
CA GLY A 566 -46.85 -49.64 -58.26
C GLY A 566 -46.13 -48.29 -58.47
N CYS A 567 -46.61 -47.29 -57.76
CA CYS A 567 -45.92 -46.06 -57.39
C CYS A 567 -46.14 -45.95 -55.87
N SER A 568 -45.14 -46.05 -54.99
CA SER A 568 -44.07 -45.09 -54.68
C SER A 568 -44.27 -44.57 -53.26
N ARG A 569 -43.17 -44.34 -52.52
CA ARG A 569 -42.88 -43.18 -51.63
C ARG A 569 -44.01 -42.54 -50.79
N SER A 570 -43.78 -42.06 -49.58
CA SER A 570 -42.58 -42.06 -48.71
C SER A 570 -42.97 -41.45 -47.36
N GLU A 571 -42.43 -42.02 -46.28
CA GLU A 571 -41.78 -41.30 -45.17
C GLU A 571 -42.00 -39.78 -45.07
N ARG A 572 -42.74 -39.38 -44.03
CA ARG A 572 -42.22 -38.51 -42.97
C ARG A 572 -42.64 -39.07 -41.62
#